data_AF-A0A7C4LJT0-F1
#
_entry.id   AF-A0A7C4LJT0-F1
#
_cell.length_a   1.000
_cell.length_b   1.000
_cell.length_c   1.000
_cell.angle_alpha   90.00
_cell.angle_beta   90.00
_cell.angle_gamma   90.00
#
_symmetry.space_group_name_H-M   'P 1'
#
loop_
_entity.id
_entity.type
_entity.pdbx_description
1 polymer ?
#
loop_
_entity_poly.entity_id
_entity_poly.type
_entity_poly.pdbx_seq_one_letter_code
_entity_poly.pdbx_strand_id
1 'polypeptide(L)'
;MKYSVLVCAALWACASMAGAAQVPPAPVPEAGTYEDAKVLPAGAPVELYHCVKYEDERNIHPCAVPLIVAVPDPCPNPCDCTTRCVYVKICVPPCDCAQVKCKRHGTKVVYDFGKYEVEITSRKGVVRVDYDD
;
A
#
# COMPACT_ATOMS: atom_id res chain seq x y z
N MET A 1 -23.85 -29.04 -60.06
CA MET A 1 -23.82 -30.51 -60.12
C MET A 1 -23.70 -31.04 -58.70
N LYS A 2 -24.68 -31.88 -58.29
CA LYS A 2 -24.59 -32.98 -57.30
C LYS A 2 -24.13 -32.54 -55.89
N TYR A 3 -24.95 -32.54 -54.84
CA TYR A 3 -25.59 -33.66 -54.13
C TYR A 3 -26.38 -33.01 -52.97
N SER A 4 -27.32 -33.61 -52.25
CA SER A 4 -28.13 -34.81 -52.36
C SER A 4 -29.13 -34.61 -51.25
N VAL A 5 -30.41 -34.74 -51.57
CA VAL A 5 -31.51 -34.73 -50.61
C VAL A 5 -31.39 -35.98 -49.74
N LEU A 6 -31.51 -35.84 -48.42
CA LEU A 6 -32.01 -36.93 -47.58
C LEU A 6 -32.69 -36.37 -46.34
N VAL A 7 -34.01 -36.49 -46.41
CA VAL A 7 -35.01 -36.36 -45.36
C VAL A 7 -34.73 -37.40 -44.28
N CYS A 8 -34.80 -37.01 -43.01
CA CYS A 8 -35.26 -37.92 -41.96
C CYS A 8 -36.06 -37.13 -40.93
N ALA A 9 -37.35 -37.44 -40.92
CA ALA A 9 -38.35 -36.86 -40.07
C ALA A 9 -38.33 -37.50 -38.68
N ALA A 10 -38.77 -36.68 -37.72
CA ALA A 10 -39.58 -37.00 -36.55
C ALA A 10 -39.14 -38.13 -35.60
N LEU A 11 -39.00 -37.80 -34.31
CA LEU A 11 -39.96 -38.17 -33.26
C LEU A 11 -39.43 -37.79 -31.86
N TRP A 12 -40.39 -37.61 -30.94
CA TRP A 12 -40.29 -37.41 -29.47
C TRP A 12 -39.87 -36.02 -28.97
N ALA A 13 -40.80 -35.19 -28.48
CA ALA A 13 -41.55 -35.28 -27.21
C ALA A 13 -40.71 -34.98 -25.97
N CYS A 14 -40.94 -33.81 -25.37
CA CYS A 14 -41.52 -33.65 -24.03
C CYS A 14 -41.19 -32.24 -23.53
N ALA A 15 -42.23 -31.45 -23.33
CA ALA A 15 -42.17 -30.27 -22.48
C ALA A 15 -41.64 -30.68 -21.10
N SER A 16 -40.67 -29.94 -20.59
CA SER A 16 -40.39 -29.94 -19.15
C SER A 16 -40.28 -28.51 -18.67
N MET A 17 -41.36 -28.08 -18.03
CA MET A 17 -41.41 -26.91 -17.17
C MET A 17 -40.48 -27.16 -15.98
N ALA A 18 -39.32 -26.53 -15.97
CA ALA A 18 -38.51 -26.45 -14.77
C ALA A 18 -39.14 -25.39 -13.85
N GLY A 19 -40.00 -25.86 -12.94
CA GLY A 19 -40.54 -25.06 -11.86
C GLY A 19 -39.42 -24.54 -10.95
N ALA A 20 -39.48 -23.26 -10.64
CA ALA A 20 -38.71 -22.64 -9.57
C ALA A 20 -39.18 -23.21 -8.23
N ALA A 21 -38.41 -24.15 -7.66
CA ALA A 21 -38.56 -24.53 -6.27
C ALA A 21 -37.93 -23.45 -5.39
N GLN A 22 -38.77 -22.64 -4.75
CA GLN A 22 -38.34 -21.76 -3.66
C GLN A 22 -37.92 -22.62 -2.47
N VAL A 23 -36.63 -22.58 -2.13
CA VAL A 23 -36.09 -23.17 -0.90
C VAL A 23 -36.46 -22.25 0.27
N PRO A 24 -37.04 -22.75 1.37
CA PRO A 24 -37.29 -21.94 2.56
C PRO A 24 -35.94 -21.50 3.18
N PRO A 25 -35.84 -20.26 3.72
CA PRO A 25 -34.63 -19.82 4.39
C PRO A 25 -34.41 -20.67 5.66
N ALA A 26 -33.26 -21.33 5.72
CA ALA A 26 -32.80 -22.02 6.91
C ALA A 26 -32.54 -21.02 8.06
N PRO A 27 -32.79 -21.40 9.32
CA PRO A 27 -32.51 -20.55 10.47
C PRO A 27 -31.01 -20.29 10.60
N VAL A 28 -30.66 -19.01 10.73
CA VAL A 28 -29.31 -18.53 11.09
C VAL A 28 -28.88 -19.15 12.43
N PRO A 29 -27.70 -19.79 12.52
CA PRO A 29 -27.13 -20.13 13.82
C PRO A 29 -26.67 -18.84 14.51
N GLU A 30 -27.23 -18.60 15.70
CA GLU A 30 -26.87 -17.56 16.64
C GLU A 30 -25.41 -17.71 17.11
N ALA A 31 -24.77 -16.54 17.27
CA ALA A 31 -23.75 -16.23 18.27
C ALA A 31 -22.73 -17.34 18.60
N GLY A 32 -21.78 -17.54 17.69
CA GLY A 32 -20.44 -17.95 18.11
C GLY A 32 -19.75 -16.75 18.75
N THR A 33 -19.57 -16.77 20.07
CA THR A 33 -18.63 -15.91 20.78
C THR A 33 -17.22 -16.21 20.27
N TYR A 34 -16.71 -15.35 19.39
CA TYR A 34 -15.28 -15.29 19.08
C TYR A 34 -14.59 -14.59 20.25
N GLU A 35 -14.36 -15.35 21.32
CA GLU A 35 -13.32 -15.01 22.28
C GLU A 35 -11.97 -15.09 21.54
N ASP A 36 -11.09 -14.12 21.82
CA ASP A 36 -9.72 -13.98 21.32
C ASP A 36 -9.49 -13.46 19.88
N ALA A 37 -10.29 -12.47 19.45
CA ALA A 37 -9.69 -11.40 18.65
C ALA A 37 -8.89 -10.50 19.59
N LYS A 38 -7.58 -10.79 19.76
CA LYS A 38 -6.64 -9.85 20.39
C LYS A 38 -6.72 -8.54 19.62
N VAL A 39 -7.52 -7.60 20.12
CA VAL A 39 -7.49 -6.20 19.70
C VAL A 39 -6.06 -5.74 19.95
N LEU A 40 -5.25 -5.73 18.90
CA LEU A 40 -3.98 -5.02 18.94
C LEU A 40 -4.35 -3.58 19.31
N PRO A 41 -3.75 -3.00 20.36
CA PRO A 41 -4.03 -1.62 20.69
C PRO A 41 -3.75 -0.78 19.44
N ALA A 42 -4.76 -0.03 19.02
CA ALA A 42 -4.66 0.89 17.91
C ALA A 42 -3.42 1.78 18.12
N GLY A 43 -2.47 1.66 17.18
CA GLY A 43 -1.30 2.49 16.96
C GLY A 43 -0.72 3.19 18.19
N ALA A 44 0.33 2.62 18.78
CA ALA A 44 1.24 3.41 19.60
C ALA A 44 1.65 4.67 18.80
N PRO A 45 1.68 5.86 19.42
CA PRO A 45 2.10 7.08 18.73
C PRO A 45 3.51 6.87 18.19
N VAL A 46 3.68 7.03 16.87
CA VAL A 46 4.99 6.94 16.24
C VAL A 46 5.77 8.20 16.62
N GLU A 47 6.80 8.05 17.44
CA GLU A 47 7.69 9.15 17.78
C GLU A 47 8.48 9.59 16.55
N LEU A 48 8.27 10.84 16.14
CA LEU A 48 9.01 11.44 15.05
C LEU A 48 10.38 11.90 15.55
N TYR A 49 11.39 11.72 14.71
CA TYR A 49 12.72 12.22 14.96
C TYR A 49 12.73 13.75 15.00
N HIS A 50 13.39 14.33 16.00
CA HIS A 50 13.37 15.77 16.24
C HIS A 50 14.44 16.54 15.45
N CYS A 51 15.57 15.90 15.11
CA CYS A 51 16.69 16.52 14.39
C CYS A 51 16.52 16.40 12.87
N VAL A 52 15.44 16.98 12.34
CA VAL A 52 15.16 17.04 10.90
C VAL A 52 15.41 18.45 10.37
N LYS A 53 16.08 18.56 9.23
CA LYS A 53 16.25 19.81 8.48
C LYS A 53 15.56 19.68 7.15
N TYR A 54 14.66 20.62 6.85
CA TYR A 54 13.98 20.72 5.57
C TYR A 54 14.70 21.79 4.74
N GLU A 55 15.08 21.42 3.52
CA GLU A 55 15.73 22.28 2.52
C GLU A 55 14.73 22.48 1.36
N ASP A 56 14.78 23.65 0.70
CA ASP A 56 13.91 24.03 -0.43
C ASP A 56 12.39 23.81 -0.26
N GLU A 57 11.83 24.16 0.91
CA GLU A 57 10.39 24.02 1.23
C GLU A 57 9.43 24.68 0.21
N ARG A 58 9.90 25.65 -0.58
CA ARG A 58 9.15 26.28 -1.67
C ARG A 58 8.82 25.34 -2.83
N ASN A 59 9.56 24.23 -2.95
CA ASN A 59 9.40 23.21 -4.00
C ASN A 59 8.40 22.12 -3.57
N ILE A 60 7.86 22.20 -2.35
CA ILE A 60 6.81 21.28 -1.90
C ILE A 60 5.58 21.45 -2.78
N HIS A 61 5.04 20.33 -3.28
CA HIS A 61 3.83 20.31 -4.10
C HIS A 61 2.66 21.01 -3.37
N PRO A 62 1.85 21.86 -4.06
CA PRO A 62 0.79 22.64 -3.42
C PRO A 62 -0.30 21.80 -2.73
N CYS A 63 -0.52 20.57 -3.21
CA CYS A 63 -1.44 19.60 -2.59
C CYS A 63 -0.69 18.45 -1.90
N ALA A 64 0.48 18.71 -1.30
CA ALA A 64 1.27 17.66 -0.69
C ALA A 64 0.56 17.00 0.51
N VAL A 65 0.68 15.68 0.58
CA VAL A 65 0.15 14.84 1.64
C VAL A 65 1.30 14.40 2.54
N PRO A 66 1.16 14.48 3.86
CA PRO A 66 2.20 14.02 4.77
C PRO A 66 2.33 12.49 4.74
N LEU A 67 3.55 12.01 4.56
CA LEU A 67 3.92 10.60 4.62
C LEU A 67 4.96 10.39 5.72
N ILE A 68 4.76 9.38 6.57
CA ILE A 68 5.75 8.98 7.58
C ILE A 68 6.63 7.90 6.96
N VAL A 69 7.94 8.14 6.94
CA VAL A 69 8.93 7.23 6.38
C VAL A 69 9.94 6.80 7.44
N ALA A 70 10.39 5.55 7.35
CA ALA A 70 11.44 5.00 8.20
C ALA A 70 12.79 5.20 7.51
N VAL A 71 13.73 5.82 8.22
CA VAL A 71 15.07 6.15 7.72
C VAL A 71 16.10 5.57 8.69
N PRO A 72 17.28 5.12 8.24
CA PRO A 72 18.34 4.70 9.16
C PRO A 72 18.68 5.80 10.17
N ASP A 73 18.98 5.40 11.40
CA ASP A 73 19.37 6.31 12.47
C ASP A 73 20.61 7.14 12.06
N PRO A 74 20.54 8.49 12.08
CA PRO A 74 21.68 9.34 11.71
C PRO A 74 22.83 9.30 12.70
N CYS A 75 22.64 8.73 13.90
CA CYS A 75 23.66 8.53 14.92
C CYS A 75 23.83 7.03 15.24
N PRO A 76 24.38 6.22 14.31
CA PRO A 76 24.57 4.81 14.55
C PRO A 76 25.58 4.63 15.69
N ASN A 77 25.15 4.00 16.78
CA ASN A 77 26.04 3.60 17.85
C ASN A 77 26.98 2.51 17.32
N PRO A 78 28.31 2.67 17.44
CA PRO A 78 29.26 1.68 16.91
C PRO A 78 29.19 0.33 17.62
N CYS A 79 28.58 0.27 18.82
CA CYS A 79 28.38 -0.95 19.58
C CYS A 79 27.06 -1.67 19.26
N ASP A 80 26.16 -1.04 18.50
CA ASP A 80 24.89 -1.66 18.14
C ASP A 80 25.01 -2.42 16.82
N CYS A 81 24.90 -3.74 16.91
CA CYS A 81 24.89 -4.64 15.76
C CYS A 81 23.56 -4.64 14.99
N THR A 82 22.58 -3.85 15.42
CA THR A 82 21.26 -3.73 14.78
C THR A 82 21.09 -2.34 14.18
N THR A 83 20.70 -2.27 12.91
CA THR A 83 20.35 -1.01 12.25
C THR A 83 19.07 -0.47 12.87
N ARG A 84 19.20 0.57 13.70
CA ARG A 84 18.04 1.34 14.17
C ARG A 84 17.50 2.22 13.06
N CYS A 85 16.19 2.38 13.04
CA CYS A 85 15.50 3.30 12.15
C CYS A 85 14.78 4.36 12.98
N VAL A 86 14.73 5.57 12.44
CA VAL A 86 13.97 6.70 12.97
C VAL A 86 12.85 7.04 12.00
N TYR A 87 11.75 7.57 12.53
CA TYR A 87 10.60 7.96 11.72
C TYR A 87 10.62 9.46 11.44
N VAL A 88 10.41 9.82 10.19
CA VAL A 88 10.40 11.22 9.73
C VAL A 88 9.15 11.48 8.92
N LYS A 89 8.57 12.65 9.08
CA LYS A 89 7.42 13.11 8.30
C LYS A 89 7.93 13.90 7.09
N ILE A 90 7.55 13.49 5.90
CA ILE A 90 7.83 14.19 4.63
C ILE A 90 6.52 14.59 3.95
N CYS A 91 6.56 15.56 3.05
CA CYS A 91 5.42 15.99 2.26
C CYS A 91 5.57 15.49 0.82
N VAL A 92 4.67 14.64 0.34
CA VAL A 92 4.75 14.04 -1.00
C VAL A 92 3.55 14.44 -1.85
N PRO A 93 3.68 14.55 -3.17
CA PRO A 93 2.53 14.78 -4.04
C PRO A 93 1.49 13.64 -3.91
N PRO A 94 0.21 13.90 -4.19
CA PRO A 94 -0.88 12.94 -4.00
C PRO A 94 -0.94 11.83 -5.06
N CYS A 95 0.18 11.48 -5.71
CA CYS A 95 0.23 10.49 -6.79
C CYS A 95 0.58 9.08 -6.28
N ASP A 96 0.07 8.07 -7.00
CA ASP A 96 0.01 6.67 -6.52
C ASP A 96 1.34 5.91 -6.59
N CYS A 97 2.37 6.41 -7.27
CA CYS A 97 3.61 5.66 -7.50
C CYS A 97 4.86 6.54 -7.43
N ALA A 98 5.63 6.38 -6.35
CA ALA A 98 7.00 6.90 -6.26
C ALA A 98 7.99 5.82 -6.69
N GLN A 99 9.02 6.20 -7.46
CA GLN A 99 10.19 5.35 -7.63
C GLN A 99 11.16 5.60 -6.48
N VAL A 100 11.28 4.62 -5.58
CA VAL A 100 12.18 4.73 -4.43
C VAL A 100 13.56 4.18 -4.78
N LYS A 101 14.58 5.03 -4.69
CA LYS A 101 15.98 4.68 -4.95
C LYS A 101 16.79 4.81 -3.66
N CYS A 102 17.27 3.69 -3.14
CA CYS A 102 18.17 3.68 -1.99
C CYS A 102 19.64 3.75 -2.45
N LYS A 103 20.39 4.70 -1.94
CA LYS A 103 21.82 4.92 -2.22
C LYS A 103 22.62 4.87 -0.91
N ARG A 104 23.94 4.67 -1.03
CA ARG A 104 24.89 4.68 0.11
C ARG A 104 24.44 3.76 1.27
N HIS A 105 24.10 2.52 0.96
CA HIS A 105 23.63 1.52 1.94
C HIS A 105 22.38 1.97 2.73
N GLY A 106 21.45 2.70 2.09
CA GLY A 106 20.20 3.16 2.69
C GLY A 106 20.28 4.49 3.43
N THR A 107 21.49 5.04 3.59
CA THR A 107 21.73 6.35 4.22
C THR A 107 21.11 7.51 3.44
N LYS A 108 20.97 7.33 2.12
CA LYS A 108 20.30 8.28 1.21
C LYS A 108 19.15 7.56 0.53
N VAL A 109 17.94 8.08 0.67
CA VAL A 109 16.72 7.55 0.05
C VAL A 109 16.13 8.65 -0.82
N VAL A 110 15.86 8.34 -2.08
CA VAL A 110 15.30 9.29 -3.03
C VAL A 110 13.92 8.79 -3.45
N TYR A 111 12.92 9.64 -3.30
CA TYR A 111 11.55 9.41 -3.76
C TYR A 111 11.31 10.25 -5.02
N ASP A 112 11.26 9.58 -6.16
CA ASP A 112 11.08 10.21 -7.46
C ASP A 112 9.63 10.05 -7.92
N PHE A 113 8.93 11.18 -8.03
CA PHE A 113 7.54 11.28 -8.49
C PHE A 113 7.44 11.86 -9.91
N GLY A 114 8.55 11.86 -10.66
CA GLY A 114 8.65 12.33 -12.04
C GLY A 114 8.89 13.84 -12.19
N LYS A 115 8.05 14.69 -11.58
CA LYS A 115 8.22 16.16 -11.55
C LYS A 115 8.62 16.71 -10.18
N TYR A 116 8.69 15.84 -9.20
CA TYR A 116 9.04 16.20 -7.83
C TYR A 116 9.95 15.08 -7.33
N GLU A 117 11.10 15.45 -6.79
CA GLU A 117 12.02 14.53 -6.16
C GLU A 117 12.15 14.93 -4.68
N VAL A 118 12.04 13.96 -3.78
CA VAL A 118 12.29 14.16 -2.35
C VAL A 118 13.50 13.33 -1.97
N GLU A 119 14.61 14.00 -1.66
CA GLU A 119 15.83 13.36 -1.20
C GLU A 119 15.91 13.40 0.32
N ILE A 120 16.09 12.22 0.92
CA ILE A 120 16.27 12.06 2.36
C ILE A 120 17.67 11.55 2.63
N THR A 121 18.46 12.32 3.36
CA THR A 121 19.82 11.94 3.76
C THR A 121 19.95 11.93 5.27
N SER A 122 20.28 10.78 5.83
CA SER A 122 20.53 10.59 7.26
C SER A 122 22.03 10.58 7.54
N ARG A 123 22.60 11.61 8.18
CA ARG A 123 24.05 11.64 8.46
C ARG A 123 24.40 12.60 9.59
N LYS A 124 25.40 12.23 10.41
CA LYS A 124 25.98 13.08 11.47
C LYS A 124 24.93 13.57 12.48
N GLY A 125 24.02 12.69 12.90
CA GLY A 125 22.96 13.01 13.87
C GLY A 125 21.86 13.93 13.34
N VAL A 126 21.76 14.14 12.02
CA VAL A 126 20.72 14.96 11.39
C VAL A 126 20.12 14.21 10.20
N VAL A 127 18.79 14.25 10.08
CA VAL A 127 18.10 13.88 8.84
C VAL A 127 17.86 15.14 8.03
N ARG A 128 18.32 15.16 6.79
CA ARG A 128 18.03 16.22 5.82
C ARG A 128 16.97 15.74 4.85
N VAL A 129 15.98 16.56 4.61
CA VAL A 129 14.93 16.35 3.60
C VAL A 129 15.02 17.50 2.62
N ASP A 130 15.34 17.18 1.38
CA ASP A 130 15.51 18.13 0.29
C ASP A 130 14.39 17.93 -0.74
N TYR A 131 13.83 19.03 -1.24
CA TYR A 131 12.69 19.04 -2.16
C TYR A 131 13.11 19.66 -3.50
N ASP A 132 13.11 18.86 -4.56
CA ASP A 132 13.51 19.26 -5.93
C ASP A 132 12.33 19.15 -6.92
N ASP A 133 12.32 20.00 -7.96
CA ASP A 133 11.29 20.11 -9.02
C ASP A 133 11.80 19.86 -10.46
#